data_AF-A0A7Y2FIG4-F1
#
_entry.id   AF-A0A7Y2FIG4-F1
#
_cell.length_a   1.000
_cell.length_b   1.000
_cell.length_c   1.000
_cell.angle_alpha   90.00
_cell.angle_beta   90.00
_cell.angle_gamma   90.00
#
_symmetry.space_group_name_H-M   'P 1'
#
loop_
_entity.id
_entity.type
_entity.pdbx_description
1 polymer ?
#
loop_
_entity_poly.entity_id
_entity_poly.type
_entity_poly.pdbx_seq_one_letter_code
_entity_poly.pdbx_strand_id
1 'polypeptide(L)'
;PAEIESMLEVAETLGAQIVIFNGGTGISKRDSTYDTLAERLEKTLPGFGEIFRMLSWKEIGAAAMLSRAIAGTYNGMILIAVPGSPNAVELAWEKLIEPELAHLAWEVGR
;
A
#
# COMPACT_ATOMS: atom_id res chain seq x y z
N PRO A 1 -3.77 6.65 12.64
CA PRO A 1 -4.87 5.69 12.93
C PRO A 1 -6.27 6.27 12.69
N ALA A 2 -6.78 7.19 13.52
CA ALA A 2 -8.16 7.68 13.38
C ALA A 2 -8.49 8.28 12.00
N GLU A 3 -7.56 9.04 11.41
CA GLU A 3 -7.73 9.58 10.06
C GLU A 3 -7.79 8.50 8.99
N ILE A 4 -6.99 7.42 9.12
CA ILE A 4 -7.01 6.28 8.21
C ILE A 4 -8.38 5.60 8.25
N GLU A 5 -8.93 5.39 9.45
CA GLU A 5 -10.27 4.81 9.64
C GLU A 5 -11.34 5.62 8.94
N SER A 6 -11.34 6.94 9.16
CA SER A 6 -12.29 7.83 8.47
C SER A 6 -12.14 7.79 6.95
N MET A 7 -10.92 7.64 6.43
CA MET A 7 -10.72 7.49 4.98
C MET A 7 -11.21 6.14 4.45
N LEU A 8 -11.10 5.06 5.23
CA LEU A 8 -11.65 3.76 4.86
C LEU A 8 -13.18 3.79 4.82
N GLU A 9 -13.82 4.41 5.81
CA GLU A 9 -15.29 4.61 5.82
C GLU A 9 -15.77 5.42 4.61
N VAL A 10 -15.02 6.47 4.23
CA VAL A 10 -15.31 7.26 3.02
C VAL A 10 -15.13 6.40 1.77
N ALA A 11 -14.06 5.61 1.68
CA ALA A 11 -13.81 4.75 0.52
C ALA A 11 -14.92 3.71 0.34
N GLU A 12 -15.38 3.10 1.43
CA GLU A 12 -16.53 2.18 1.42
C GLU A 12 -17.81 2.88 0.94
N THR A 13 -18.08 4.07 1.45
CA THR A 13 -19.26 4.86 1.06
C THR A 13 -19.24 5.23 -0.42
N LEU A 14 -18.06 5.47 -0.99
CA LEU A 14 -17.89 5.78 -2.40
C LEU A 14 -17.90 4.52 -3.29
N GLY A 15 -17.88 3.32 -2.71
CA GLY A 15 -17.73 2.07 -3.46
C GLY A 15 -16.38 1.98 -4.18
N ALA A 16 -15.32 2.53 -3.58
CA ALA A 16 -13.97 2.42 -4.13
C ALA A 16 -13.55 0.95 -4.16
N GLN A 17 -12.88 0.50 -5.23
CA GLN A 17 -12.33 -0.86 -5.30
C GLN A 17 -10.86 -0.91 -4.87
N ILE A 18 -10.15 0.21 -5.00
CA ILE A 18 -8.73 0.32 -4.70
C ILE A 18 -8.49 1.64 -3.96
N VAL A 19 -7.78 1.56 -2.85
CA VAL A 19 -7.36 2.72 -2.05
C VAL A 19 -5.85 2.70 -1.89
N ILE A 20 -5.21 3.82 -2.22
CA ILE A 20 -3.75 3.96 -2.16
C ILE A 20 -3.39 5.05 -1.17
N PHE A 21 -2.62 4.68 -0.15
CA PHE A 21 -2.01 5.57 0.82
C PHE A 21 -0.55 5.81 0.45
N ASN A 22 -0.10 7.06 0.55
CA ASN A 22 1.32 7.40 0.47
C ASN A 22 1.77 8.06 1.77
N GLY A 23 2.93 7.66 2.28
CA GLY A 23 3.48 8.20 3.52
C GLY A 23 3.00 7.50 4.80
N GLY A 24 3.64 7.84 5.92
CA GLY A 24 3.36 7.24 7.23
C GLY A 24 3.81 5.78 7.38
N THR A 25 4.66 5.29 6.47
CA THR A 25 5.22 3.92 6.46
C THR A 25 6.69 3.86 6.90
N GLY A 26 7.28 4.98 7.33
CA GLY A 26 8.65 4.99 7.88
C GLY A 26 8.75 4.32 9.26
N ILE A 27 9.92 4.37 9.91
CA ILE A 27 10.14 3.76 11.25
C ILE A 27 9.98 4.76 12.40
N SER A 28 9.56 5.99 12.11
CA SER A 28 9.39 7.02 13.15
C SER A 28 8.15 6.72 14.00
N LYS A 29 8.10 7.25 15.22
CA LYS A 29 6.94 7.12 16.13
C LYS A 29 5.64 7.66 15.55
N ARG A 30 5.72 8.58 14.59
CA ARG A 30 4.55 9.16 13.91
C ARG A 30 4.05 8.28 12.76
N ASP A 31 4.89 7.39 12.25
CA ASP A 31 4.58 6.54 11.10
C ASP A 31 3.72 5.37 11.58
N SER A 32 2.43 5.41 11.23
CA SER A 32 1.44 4.42 11.67
C SER A 32 0.65 3.79 10.53
N THR A 33 0.85 4.21 9.27
CA THR A 33 0.08 3.73 8.12
C THR A 33 0.26 2.24 7.90
N TYR A 34 1.52 1.76 7.89
CA TYR A 34 1.79 0.33 7.71
C TYR A 34 1.12 -0.51 8.80
N ASP A 35 1.33 -0.13 10.06
CA ASP A 35 0.84 -0.92 11.21
C ASP A 35 -0.69 -0.93 11.25
N THR A 36 -1.31 0.24 11.01
CA THR A 36 -2.77 0.36 10.94
C THR A 36 -3.34 -0.51 9.83
N LEU A 37 -2.78 -0.46 8.61
CA LEU A 37 -3.28 -1.28 7.52
C LEU A 37 -3.03 -2.77 7.76
N ALA A 38 -1.84 -3.16 8.23
CA ALA A 38 -1.49 -4.55 8.48
C ALA A 38 -2.47 -5.24 9.45
N GLU A 39 -3.03 -4.51 10.42
CA GLU A 39 -4.05 -5.01 11.34
C GLU A 39 -5.44 -5.15 10.70
N ARG A 40 -5.71 -4.48 9.58
CA ARG A 40 -7.02 -4.46 8.91
C ARG A 40 -7.13 -5.38 7.71
N LEU A 41 -6.01 -5.73 7.08
CA LEU A 41 -6.02 -6.59 5.92
C LEU A 41 -6.58 -7.98 6.25
N GLU A 42 -7.57 -8.43 5.48
CA GLU A 42 -8.10 -9.79 5.56
C GLU A 42 -7.10 -10.79 4.97
N LYS A 43 -6.49 -10.42 3.83
CA LYS A 43 -5.43 -11.17 3.19
C LYS A 43 -4.33 -10.21 2.75
N THR A 44 -3.16 -10.38 3.34
CA THR A 44 -1.96 -9.65 2.91
C THR A 44 -1.47 -10.18 1.57
N LEU A 45 -1.01 -9.27 0.72
CA LEU A 45 -0.28 -9.54 -0.53
C LEU A 45 1.22 -9.36 -0.24
N PRO A 46 1.91 -10.32 0.42
CA PRO A 46 3.29 -10.13 0.86
C PRO A 46 4.25 -9.81 -0.29
N GLY A 47 3.98 -10.39 -1.46
CA GLY A 47 4.76 -10.16 -2.69
C GLY A 47 4.86 -8.69 -3.09
N PHE A 48 3.85 -7.85 -2.78
CA PHE A 48 3.92 -6.42 -3.08
C PHE A 48 5.09 -5.74 -2.34
N GLY A 49 5.16 -5.91 -1.02
CA GLY A 49 6.21 -5.32 -0.20
C GLY A 49 7.58 -5.93 -0.49
N GLU A 50 7.64 -7.23 -0.78
CA GLU A 50 8.87 -7.94 -1.15
C GLU A 50 9.46 -7.43 -2.47
N ILE A 51 8.66 -7.39 -3.52
CA ILE A 51 9.09 -6.92 -4.84
C ILE A 51 9.40 -5.42 -4.77
N PHE A 52 8.60 -4.62 -4.07
CA PHE A 52 8.89 -3.20 -3.88
C PHE A 52 10.26 -2.97 -3.24
N ARG A 53 10.61 -3.71 -2.17
CA ARG A 53 11.93 -3.60 -1.53
C ARG A 53 13.04 -4.11 -2.43
N MET A 54 12.82 -5.18 -3.20
CA MET A 54 13.80 -5.67 -4.18
C MET A 54 14.07 -4.62 -5.27
N LEU A 55 13.04 -3.96 -5.79
CA LEU A 55 13.20 -2.88 -6.77
C LEU A 55 13.89 -1.67 -6.14
N SER A 56 13.46 -1.26 -4.96
CA SER A 56 14.08 -0.16 -4.20
C SER A 56 15.55 -0.43 -3.90
N TRP A 57 15.93 -1.68 -3.62
CA TRP A 57 17.33 -2.05 -3.40
C TRP A 57 18.22 -1.69 -4.59
N LYS A 58 17.71 -1.81 -5.82
CA LYS A 58 18.46 -1.47 -7.04
C LYS A 58 18.73 0.04 -7.15
N GLU A 59 17.89 0.87 -6.52
CA GLU A 59 17.99 2.34 -6.59
C GLU A 59 18.70 2.95 -5.38
N ILE A 60 18.36 2.48 -4.17
CA ILE A 60 18.78 3.09 -2.90
C ILE A 60 19.58 2.12 -2.00
N GLY A 61 19.88 0.92 -2.48
CA GLY A 61 20.67 -0.08 -1.74
C GLY A 61 20.06 -0.46 -0.40
N ALA A 62 20.90 -0.53 0.64
CA ALA A 62 20.51 -0.96 1.98
C ALA A 62 19.38 -0.12 2.62
N ALA A 63 19.19 1.13 2.20
CA ALA A 63 18.09 1.97 2.67
C ALA A 63 16.70 1.37 2.34
N ALA A 64 16.60 0.52 1.31
CA ALA A 64 15.38 -0.21 0.97
C ALA A 64 14.82 -1.05 2.13
N MET A 65 15.70 -1.52 3.04
CA MET A 65 15.30 -2.25 4.25
C MET A 65 14.35 -1.44 5.14
N LEU A 66 14.43 -0.11 5.10
CA LEU A 66 13.60 0.79 5.93
C LEU A 66 12.21 1.02 5.33
N SER A 67 11.95 0.57 4.10
CA SER A 67 10.69 0.80 3.42
C SER A 67 9.63 -0.23 3.80
N ARG A 68 8.53 0.24 4.39
CA ARG A 68 7.40 -0.61 4.79
C ARG A 68 6.20 -0.42 3.86
N ALA A 69 6.34 -0.85 2.61
CA ALA A 69 5.22 -0.95 1.68
C ALA A 69 4.38 -2.21 1.96
N ILE A 70 3.05 -2.11 1.86
CA ILE A 70 2.12 -3.21 2.10
C ILE A 70 0.91 -3.11 1.16
N ALA A 71 0.35 -4.24 0.79
CA ALA A 71 -0.93 -4.32 0.11
C ALA A 71 -1.73 -5.52 0.62
N GLY A 72 -3.05 -5.48 0.46
CA GLY A 72 -3.93 -6.62 0.76
C GLY A 72 -5.39 -6.34 0.48
N THR A 73 -6.23 -7.36 0.70
CA THR A 73 -7.69 -7.23 0.61
C THR A 73 -8.28 -6.69 1.91
N TYR A 74 -9.35 -5.92 1.80
CA TYR A 74 -10.13 -5.39 2.92
C TYR A 74 -11.54 -5.03 2.44
N ASN A 75 -12.58 -5.66 3.00
CA ASN A 75 -13.99 -5.32 2.75
C ASN A 75 -14.35 -5.18 1.25
N GLY A 76 -13.91 -6.12 0.41
CA GLY A 76 -14.16 -6.07 -1.04
C GLY A 76 -13.35 -5.02 -1.80
N MET A 77 -12.29 -4.50 -1.19
CA MET A 77 -11.35 -3.54 -1.78
C MET A 77 -9.91 -4.06 -1.69
N ILE A 78 -9.02 -3.42 -2.44
CA ILE A 78 -7.58 -3.52 -2.25
C ILE A 78 -7.07 -2.26 -1.56
N LEU A 79 -6.35 -2.44 -0.44
CA LEU A 79 -5.60 -1.36 0.20
C LEU A 79 -4.13 -1.51 -0.17
N ILE A 80 -3.49 -0.39 -0.52
CA ILE A 80 -2.07 -0.31 -0.83
C ILE A 80 -1.48 0.86 -0.04
N ALA A 81 -0.37 0.66 0.66
CA ALA A 81 0.42 1.73 1.25
C ALA A 81 1.85 1.70 0.74
N VAL A 82 2.34 2.85 0.31
CA VAL A 82 3.69 3.08 -0.20
C VAL A 82 4.42 4.16 0.61
N PRO A 83 5.76 4.22 0.57
CA PRO A 83 6.50 5.34 1.15
C PRO A 83 6.10 6.69 0.54
N GLY A 84 6.26 7.77 1.32
CA GLY A 84 5.84 9.11 0.92
C GLY A 84 6.85 9.87 0.05
N SER A 85 8.01 9.29 -0.27
CA SER A 85 8.96 9.94 -1.18
C SER A 85 8.44 9.86 -2.62
N PRO A 86 8.55 10.94 -3.42
CA PRO A 86 8.09 10.92 -4.82
C PRO A 86 8.64 9.75 -5.64
N ASN A 87 9.94 9.46 -5.52
CA ASN A 87 10.57 8.32 -6.23
C ASN A 87 9.98 6.96 -5.83
N ALA A 88 9.62 6.78 -4.55
CA ALA A 88 9.02 5.52 -4.11
C ALA A 88 7.58 5.38 -4.62
N VAL A 89 6.84 6.49 -4.69
CA VAL A 89 5.49 6.52 -5.27
C VAL A 89 5.55 6.19 -6.75
N GLU A 90 6.45 6.84 -7.51
CA GLU A 90 6.66 6.59 -8.93
C GLU A 90 7.07 5.12 -9.19
N LEU A 91 8.03 4.61 -8.44
CA LEU A 91 8.47 3.22 -8.55
C LEU A 91 7.33 2.22 -8.28
N ALA A 92 6.57 2.42 -7.20
CA ALA A 92 5.44 1.55 -6.87
C ALA A 92 4.33 1.63 -7.92
N TRP A 93 4.02 2.85 -8.38
CA TRP A 93 2.98 3.07 -9.39
C TRP A 93 3.33 2.37 -10.69
N GLU A 94 4.46 2.72 -11.31
CA GLU A 94 4.80 2.22 -12.64
C GLU A 94 5.10 0.74 -12.68
N LYS A 95 5.77 0.20 -11.64
CA LYS A 95 6.29 -1.18 -11.71
C LYS A 95 5.35 -2.21 -11.10
N LEU A 96 4.42 -1.81 -10.25
CA LEU A 96 3.60 -2.74 -9.48
C LEU A 96 2.11 -2.43 -9.57
N ILE A 97 1.70 -1.18 -9.34
CA ILE A 97 0.28 -0.84 -9.19
C ILE A 97 -0.39 -0.70 -10.55
N GLU A 98 0.10 0.18 -11.43
CA GLU A 98 -0.50 0.43 -12.74
C GLU A 98 -0.63 -0.82 -13.60
N PRO A 99 0.38 -1.71 -13.71
CA PRO A 99 0.28 -2.91 -14.54
C PRO A 99 -0.81 -3.88 -14.08
N GLU A 100 -1.11 -3.92 -12.79
CA GLU A 100 -2.07 -4.87 -12.21
C GLU A 100 -3.39 -4.20 -11.76
N LEU A 101 -3.54 -2.87 -11.92
CA LEU A 101 -4.65 -2.10 -11.36
C LEU A 101 -6.02 -2.65 -11.77
N ALA A 102 -6.19 -2.94 -13.07
CA ALA A 102 -7.44 -3.47 -13.60
C ALA A 102 -7.72 -4.89 -13.10
N HIS A 103 -6.68 -5.73 -12.98
CA HIS A 103 -6.80 -7.10 -12.51
C HIS A 103 -7.13 -7.15 -11.01
N LEU A 104 -6.49 -6.31 -10.21
CA LEU A 104 -6.77 -6.13 -8.79
C LEU A 104 -8.22 -5.70 -8.56
N ALA A 105 -8.71 -4.69 -9.31
CA ALA A 105 -10.09 -4.23 -9.19
C ALA A 105 -11.10 -5.32 -9.61
N TRP A 106 -10.79 -6.07 -10.66
CA TRP A 106 -11.62 -7.19 -11.08
C TRP A 106 -11.70 -8.27 -10.00
N GLU A 107 -10.57 -8.69 -9.43
CA GLU A 107 -10.51 -9.82 -8.48
C GLU A 107 -11.33 -9.57 -7.20
N VAL A 108 -11.37 -8.32 -6.70
CA VAL A 108 -12.18 -7.97 -5.53
C VAL A 108 -13.66 -7.68 -5.84
N GLY A 109 -13.99 -7.45 -7.11
CA GLY A 109 -15.37 -7.20 -7.56
C GLY A 109 -16.16 -8.45 -7.96
N ARG A 110 -15.61 -9.65 -7.76
CA ARG A 110 -16.22 -10.94 -8.13
C ARG A 110 -17.27 -11.43 -7.14
#